data_AF-A0A956GFK2-F1
#
_entry.id   AF-A0A956GFK2-F1
#
_cell.length_a   1.000
_cell.length_b   1.000
_cell.length_c   1.000
_cell.angle_alpha   90.00
_cell.angle_beta   90.00
_cell.angle_gamma   90.00
#
_symmetry.space_group_name_H-M   'P 1'
#
loop_
_entity.id
_entity.type
_entity.pdbx_description
1 polymer ?
#
loop_
_entity_poly.entity_id
_entity_poly.type
_entity_poly.pdbx_seq_one_letter_code
_entity_poly.pdbx_strand_id
1 'polypeptide(L)'
;MPLVSDEERALFEQVLEAPDDLQPRLVLADALLERDELYGLFIQLSCSSAEVRTAREARRRLTALRRATVPAFLGALGGALTSNQRRVSFADGLLDSCALAVTDAARFAACEGDPLWGTVRALELPKASDRRVYDAIAFAGRNASWRWLDRVRVGAPYHVRALCLAPSFPVQTLRVEFCWPEDVERLARPEHFPRLRRLELDVVPINGEHGTAQVASIMRRPLELLQISGVQLTAPIWIPLVEGGAVQTLRLLYEGFAIETSPSAGDFRWRLRRLSPRGRKGAARALLRRVDPYFVRDVEFVETSVRKESSHHGKRRPHGL
;
A
#
# COMPACT_ATOMS: atom_id res chain seq x y z
N MET A 1 -15.75 -20.74 -6.84
CA MET A 1 -16.96 -21.27 -6.17
C MET A 1 -18.18 -20.78 -6.95
N PRO A 2 -18.92 -21.65 -7.64
CA PRO A 2 -20.11 -21.22 -8.37
C PRO A 2 -21.21 -20.83 -7.36
N LEU A 3 -21.72 -19.61 -7.48
CA LEU A 3 -22.97 -19.20 -6.81
C LEU A 3 -24.12 -19.84 -7.59
N VAL A 4 -24.90 -20.68 -6.90
CA VAL A 4 -25.83 -21.62 -7.55
C VAL A 4 -27.24 -21.08 -7.65
N SER A 5 -27.63 -20.15 -6.76
CA SER A 5 -28.94 -19.48 -6.82
C SER A 5 -28.79 -17.99 -7.15
N ASP A 6 -29.86 -17.40 -7.67
CA ASP A 6 -29.91 -15.94 -7.92
C ASP A 6 -29.95 -15.15 -6.61
N GLU A 7 -30.50 -15.73 -5.54
CA GLU A 7 -30.48 -15.15 -4.19
C GLU A 7 -29.05 -15.05 -3.63
N GLU A 8 -28.23 -16.08 -3.80
CA GLU A 8 -26.81 -16.07 -3.42
C GLU A 8 -26.02 -15.03 -4.22
N ARG A 9 -26.34 -14.87 -5.51
CA ARG A 9 -25.71 -13.86 -6.36
C ARG A 9 -26.08 -12.45 -5.89
N ALA A 10 -27.36 -12.19 -5.65
CA ALA A 10 -27.83 -10.91 -5.13
C ALA A 10 -27.21 -10.60 -3.75
N LEU A 11 -27.09 -11.60 -2.87
CA LEU A 11 -26.43 -11.45 -1.57
C LEU A 11 -24.94 -11.17 -1.72
N PHE A 12 -24.26 -11.86 -2.64
CA PHE A 12 -22.85 -11.60 -2.91
C PHE A 12 -22.63 -10.20 -3.50
N GLU A 13 -23.51 -9.73 -4.39
CA GLU A 13 -23.49 -8.36 -4.89
C GLU A 13 -23.62 -7.33 -3.77
N GLN A 14 -24.53 -7.54 -2.80
CA GLN A 14 -24.64 -6.68 -1.61
C GLN A 14 -23.34 -6.65 -0.79
N VAL A 15 -22.69 -7.81 -0.61
CA VAL A 15 -21.39 -7.91 0.07
C VAL A 15 -20.30 -7.09 -0.66
N LEU A 16 -20.34 -7.07 -1.99
CA LEU A 16 -19.37 -6.32 -2.81
C LEU A 16 -19.65 -4.82 -2.86
N GLU A 17 -20.92 -4.41 -2.75
CA GLU A 17 -21.32 -3.01 -2.67
C GLU A 17 -20.90 -2.36 -1.35
N ALA A 18 -20.94 -3.11 -0.25
CA ALA A 18 -20.55 -2.65 1.08
C ALA A 18 -19.60 -3.64 1.76
N PRO A 19 -18.34 -3.79 1.29
CA PRO A 19 -17.37 -4.73 1.84
C PRO A 19 -16.76 -4.23 3.18
N ASP A 20 -17.50 -3.47 3.96
CA ASP A 20 -17.21 -3.21 5.37
C ASP A 20 -18.40 -3.64 6.26
N ASP A 21 -19.59 -3.80 5.67
CA ASP A 21 -20.76 -4.33 6.36
C ASP A 21 -20.60 -5.84 6.59
N LEU A 22 -20.57 -6.23 7.87
CA LEU A 22 -20.44 -7.62 8.28
C LEU A 22 -21.76 -8.38 8.18
N GLN A 23 -22.90 -7.70 8.18
CA GLN A 23 -24.20 -8.36 8.19
C GLN A 23 -24.46 -9.20 6.93
N PRO A 24 -24.39 -8.67 5.70
CA PRO A 24 -24.62 -9.48 4.50
C PRO A 24 -23.57 -10.58 4.32
N ARG A 25 -22.35 -10.38 4.86
CA ARG A 25 -21.29 -11.40 4.85
C ARG A 25 -21.60 -12.59 5.73
N LEU A 26 -22.13 -12.35 6.92
CA LEU A 26 -22.53 -13.41 7.84
C LEU A 26 -23.71 -14.20 7.26
N VAL A 27 -24.69 -13.52 6.65
CA VAL A 27 -25.78 -14.20 5.93
C VAL A 27 -25.23 -15.06 4.78
N LEU A 28 -24.25 -14.56 4.02
CA LEU A 28 -23.59 -15.34 2.98
C LEU A 28 -22.82 -16.54 3.57
N ALA A 29 -22.17 -16.35 4.70
CA ALA A 29 -21.45 -17.42 5.39
C ALA A 29 -22.40 -18.54 5.81
N ASP A 30 -23.56 -18.19 6.37
CA ASP A 30 -24.58 -19.14 6.80
C ASP A 30 -25.17 -19.90 5.60
N ALA A 31 -25.53 -19.21 4.51
CA ALA A 31 -26.01 -19.83 3.28
C ALA A 31 -25.00 -20.83 2.67
N LEU A 32 -23.70 -20.50 2.72
CA LEU A 32 -22.64 -21.41 2.28
C LEU A 32 -22.48 -22.62 3.21
N LEU A 33 -22.60 -22.41 4.52
CA LEU A 33 -22.52 -23.48 5.51
C LEU A 33 -23.69 -24.47 5.39
N GLU A 34 -24.90 -24.00 5.08
CA GLU A 34 -26.06 -24.85 4.81
C GLU A 34 -25.83 -25.82 3.64
N ARG A 35 -24.88 -25.50 2.75
CA ARG A 35 -24.44 -26.33 1.61
C ARG A 35 -23.18 -27.15 1.89
N ASP A 36 -22.72 -27.20 3.14
CA ASP A 36 -21.44 -27.80 3.54
C ASP A 36 -20.21 -27.17 2.84
N GLU A 37 -20.30 -25.92 2.37
CA GLU A 37 -19.18 -25.22 1.75
C GLU A 37 -18.25 -24.64 2.84
N LEU A 38 -17.02 -25.18 2.91
CA LEU A 38 -16.01 -24.76 3.88
C LEU A 38 -15.65 -23.27 3.82
N TYR A 39 -15.93 -22.61 2.69
CA TYR A 39 -15.70 -21.17 2.55
C TYR A 39 -16.63 -20.35 3.46
N GLY A 40 -17.85 -20.80 3.74
CA GLY A 40 -18.75 -20.17 4.72
C GLY A 40 -18.12 -20.12 6.12
N LEU A 41 -17.55 -21.24 6.57
CA LEU A 41 -16.81 -21.30 7.84
C LEU A 41 -15.61 -20.34 7.88
N PHE A 42 -14.92 -20.16 6.74
CA PHE A 42 -13.82 -19.21 6.63
C PHE A 42 -14.30 -17.76 6.80
N ILE A 43 -15.41 -17.37 6.16
CA ILE A 43 -16.01 -16.04 6.33
C ILE A 43 -16.44 -15.83 7.79
N GLN A 44 -17.20 -16.77 8.36
CA GLN A 44 -17.74 -16.69 9.71
C GLN A 44 -16.63 -16.49 10.76
N LEU A 45 -15.57 -17.32 10.71
CA LEU A 45 -14.42 -17.20 11.61
C LEU A 45 -13.60 -15.92 11.35
N SER A 46 -13.58 -15.42 10.12
CA SER A 46 -12.89 -14.18 9.80
C SER A 46 -13.65 -12.96 10.34
N CYS A 47 -14.98 -12.97 10.29
CA CYS A 47 -15.85 -11.91 10.83
C CYS A 47 -15.96 -11.93 12.36
N SER A 48 -15.78 -13.11 12.98
CA SER A 48 -15.78 -13.28 14.44
C SER A 48 -14.71 -12.38 15.09
N SER A 49 -15.08 -11.69 16.17
CA SER A 49 -14.36 -10.54 16.76
C SER A 49 -12.87 -10.75 17.06
N ALA A 50 -12.17 -9.63 17.28
CA ALA A 50 -10.73 -9.57 17.55
C ALA A 50 -10.24 -10.46 18.71
N GLU A 51 -11.10 -10.79 19.68
CA GLU A 51 -10.76 -11.66 20.82
C GLU A 51 -10.43 -13.08 20.35
N VAL A 52 -11.22 -13.64 19.42
CA VAL A 52 -10.97 -14.94 18.79
C VAL A 52 -9.70 -14.89 17.94
N ARG A 53 -9.39 -13.76 17.30
CA ARG A 53 -8.14 -13.57 16.52
C ARG A 53 -6.88 -13.64 17.37
N THR A 54 -6.94 -13.51 18.70
CA THR A 54 -5.76 -13.66 19.57
C THR A 54 -5.47 -15.12 19.94
N ALA A 55 -6.49 -15.99 19.92
CA ALA A 55 -6.30 -17.40 20.20
C ALA A 55 -5.44 -18.05 19.10
N ARG A 56 -4.30 -18.63 19.52
CA ARG A 56 -3.37 -19.34 18.63
C ARG A 56 -4.07 -20.43 17.81
N GLU A 57 -5.05 -21.10 18.41
CA GLU A 57 -5.85 -22.14 17.77
C GLU A 57 -6.74 -21.60 16.65
N ALA A 58 -7.47 -20.51 16.90
CA ALA A 58 -8.27 -19.85 15.88
C ALA A 58 -7.42 -19.39 14.68
N ARG A 59 -6.24 -18.81 14.93
CA ARG A 59 -5.29 -18.46 13.84
C ARG A 59 -4.85 -19.67 13.03
N ARG A 60 -4.58 -20.80 13.70
CA ARG A 60 -4.22 -22.07 13.03
C ARG A 60 -5.39 -22.58 12.19
N ARG A 61 -6.61 -22.59 12.74
CA ARG A 61 -7.83 -23.01 12.04
C ARG A 61 -8.11 -22.12 10.82
N LEU A 62 -8.06 -20.81 10.96
CA LEU A 62 -8.19 -19.86 9.84
C LEU A 62 -7.13 -20.08 8.76
N THR A 63 -5.86 -20.32 9.15
CA THR A 63 -4.79 -20.61 8.19
C THR A 63 -5.04 -21.91 7.44
N ALA A 64 -5.53 -22.95 8.13
CA ALA A 64 -5.88 -24.22 7.51
C ALA A 64 -7.05 -24.07 6.53
N LEU A 65 -8.14 -23.42 6.95
CA LEU A 65 -9.29 -23.13 6.09
C LEU A 65 -8.89 -22.32 4.87
N ARG A 66 -8.12 -21.24 5.06
CA ARG A 66 -7.61 -20.42 3.95
C ARG A 66 -6.89 -21.27 2.90
N ARG A 67 -6.02 -22.19 3.32
CA ARG A 67 -5.30 -23.07 2.38
C ARG A 67 -6.22 -24.03 1.62
N ALA A 68 -7.27 -24.51 2.28
CA ALA A 68 -8.21 -25.45 1.69
C ALA A 68 -9.20 -24.79 0.73
N THR A 69 -9.69 -23.59 1.04
CA THR A 69 -10.85 -23.00 0.34
C THR A 69 -10.50 -21.89 -0.63
N VAL A 70 -9.51 -21.05 -0.31
CA VAL A 70 -9.20 -19.85 -1.11
C VAL A 70 -8.82 -20.16 -2.56
N PRO A 71 -8.03 -21.20 -2.90
CA PRO A 71 -7.70 -21.48 -4.30
C PRO A 71 -8.95 -21.72 -5.16
N ALA A 72 -9.92 -22.50 -4.67
CA ALA A 72 -11.17 -22.78 -5.37
C ALA A 72 -12.12 -21.58 -5.39
N PHE A 73 -12.05 -20.72 -4.36
CA PHE A 73 -12.79 -19.47 -4.31
C PHE A 73 -12.28 -18.47 -5.36
N LEU A 74 -10.97 -18.23 -5.43
CA LEU A 74 -10.36 -17.27 -6.36
C LEU A 74 -10.51 -17.69 -7.84
N GLY A 75 -10.56 -18.98 -8.15
CA GLY A 75 -10.70 -19.44 -9.54
C GLY A 75 -9.64 -18.83 -10.47
N ALA A 76 -10.09 -18.17 -11.54
CA ALA A 76 -9.21 -17.54 -12.52
C ALA A 76 -8.31 -16.43 -11.92
N LEU A 77 -8.81 -15.67 -10.93
CA LEU A 77 -8.02 -14.66 -10.22
C LEU A 77 -6.74 -15.25 -9.64
N GLY A 78 -6.82 -16.47 -9.12
CA GLY A 78 -5.68 -17.15 -8.51
C GLY A 78 -4.47 -17.24 -9.45
N GLY A 79 -4.71 -17.31 -10.76
CA GLY A 79 -3.67 -17.33 -11.79
C GLY A 79 -3.02 -15.97 -12.07
N ALA A 80 -3.69 -14.86 -11.74
CA ALA A 80 -3.22 -13.49 -11.89
C ALA A 80 -2.50 -12.96 -10.62
N LEU A 81 -2.64 -13.65 -9.49
CA LEU A 81 -2.00 -13.29 -8.22
C LEU A 81 -0.67 -14.01 -8.01
N THR A 82 0.22 -13.40 -7.23
CA THR A 82 1.48 -14.05 -6.83
C THR A 82 1.24 -15.33 -6.03
N SER A 83 2.08 -16.34 -6.24
CA SER A 83 2.08 -17.58 -5.43
C SER A 83 2.53 -17.34 -3.98
N ASN A 84 3.15 -16.20 -3.69
CA ASN A 84 3.53 -15.83 -2.33
C ASN A 84 2.29 -15.41 -1.52
N GLN A 85 1.70 -16.37 -0.82
CA GLN A 85 0.52 -16.20 0.03
C GLN A 85 0.66 -15.11 1.09
N ARG A 86 1.87 -14.67 1.46
CA ARG A 86 2.06 -13.54 2.39
C ARG A 86 1.73 -12.18 1.79
N ARG A 87 1.67 -12.09 0.46
CA ARG A 87 1.33 -10.87 -0.29
C ARG A 87 -0.11 -10.89 -0.81
N VAL A 88 -0.92 -11.84 -0.31
CA VAL A 88 -2.35 -11.90 -0.52
C VAL A 88 -3.00 -11.94 0.86
N SER A 89 -3.79 -10.93 1.21
CA SER A 89 -4.54 -10.86 2.46
C SER A 89 -6.03 -10.92 2.19
N PHE A 90 -6.74 -11.44 3.19
CA PHE A 90 -8.19 -11.44 3.22
C PHE A 90 -8.62 -10.67 4.47
N ALA A 91 -9.61 -9.81 4.33
CA ALA A 91 -10.29 -9.16 5.45
C ALA A 91 -11.71 -9.70 5.51
N ASP A 92 -12.07 -10.29 6.66
CA ASP A 92 -13.43 -10.77 6.94
C ASP A 92 -13.99 -11.70 5.84
N GLY A 93 -13.10 -12.53 5.27
CA GLY A 93 -13.44 -13.48 4.22
C GLY A 93 -13.18 -13.00 2.79
N LEU A 94 -13.15 -11.70 2.51
CA LEU A 94 -12.98 -11.15 1.16
C LEU A 94 -11.52 -10.81 0.83
N LEU A 95 -11.18 -10.72 -0.46
CA LEU A 95 -9.86 -10.31 -0.92
C LEU A 95 -9.62 -8.83 -0.57
N ASP A 96 -8.63 -8.54 0.27
CA ASP A 96 -8.40 -7.19 0.79
C ASP A 96 -7.14 -6.54 0.20
N SER A 97 -6.05 -7.30 0.16
CA SER A 97 -4.83 -6.86 -0.51
C SER A 97 -4.21 -7.99 -1.31
N CYS A 98 -3.58 -7.64 -2.41
CA CYS A 98 -2.93 -8.61 -3.27
C CYS A 98 -1.72 -8.04 -3.99
N ALA A 99 -0.86 -8.95 -4.42
CA ALA A 99 0.19 -8.67 -5.38
C ALA A 99 -0.08 -9.40 -6.69
N LEU A 100 0.02 -8.69 -7.81
CA LEU A 100 -0.12 -9.32 -9.13
C LEU A 100 1.12 -10.17 -9.44
N ALA A 101 0.89 -11.29 -10.13
CA ALA A 101 1.96 -12.12 -10.67
C ALA A 101 2.60 -11.47 -11.89
N VAL A 102 3.85 -11.87 -12.17
CA VAL A 102 4.44 -11.70 -13.51
C VAL A 102 3.92 -12.84 -14.36
N THR A 103 2.90 -12.58 -15.16
CA THR A 103 2.25 -13.59 -16.01
C THR A 103 1.87 -12.98 -17.35
N ASP A 104 1.33 -13.80 -18.26
CA ASP A 104 0.93 -13.35 -19.58
C ASP A 104 -0.41 -12.60 -19.56
N ALA A 105 -0.67 -11.83 -20.62
CA ALA A 105 -1.90 -11.10 -20.82
C ALA A 105 -3.16 -12.01 -20.82
N ALA A 106 -3.06 -13.27 -21.22
CA ALA A 106 -4.20 -14.17 -21.30
C ALA A 106 -4.75 -14.50 -19.90
N ARG A 107 -3.87 -14.65 -18.90
CA ARG A 107 -4.32 -14.83 -17.51
C ARG A 107 -5.04 -13.61 -16.95
N PHE A 108 -4.58 -12.41 -17.28
CA PHE A 108 -5.27 -11.19 -16.88
C PHE A 108 -6.63 -11.07 -17.56
N ALA A 109 -6.72 -11.35 -18.86
CA ALA A 109 -7.97 -11.37 -19.60
C ALA A 109 -8.98 -12.39 -19.01
N ALA A 110 -8.52 -13.56 -18.58
CA ALA A 110 -9.38 -14.59 -17.98
C ALA A 110 -10.03 -14.20 -16.65
N CYS A 111 -9.51 -13.16 -15.99
CA CYS A 111 -10.07 -12.62 -14.74
C CYS A 111 -10.47 -11.14 -14.87
N GLU A 112 -10.51 -10.62 -16.10
CA GLU A 112 -10.98 -9.26 -16.37
C GLU A 112 -12.48 -9.19 -16.10
N GLY A 113 -12.91 -8.22 -15.30
CA GLY A 113 -14.30 -8.09 -14.87
C GLY A 113 -14.69 -8.99 -13.69
N ASP A 114 -13.77 -9.78 -13.11
CA ASP A 114 -14.09 -10.53 -11.89
C ASP A 114 -14.49 -9.55 -10.77
N PRO A 115 -15.66 -9.75 -10.13
CA PRO A 115 -16.20 -8.78 -9.19
C PRO A 115 -15.39 -8.66 -7.89
N LEU A 116 -14.56 -9.65 -7.55
CA LEU A 116 -13.70 -9.57 -6.35
C LEU A 116 -12.61 -8.51 -6.46
N TRP A 117 -12.25 -8.06 -7.67
CA TRP A 117 -11.41 -6.87 -7.83
C TRP A 117 -12.02 -5.64 -7.16
N GLY A 118 -13.35 -5.59 -7.09
CA GLY A 118 -14.13 -4.64 -6.30
C GLY A 118 -13.57 -4.46 -4.90
N THR A 119 -13.30 -5.56 -4.21
CA THR A 119 -12.97 -5.59 -2.78
C THR A 119 -11.53 -5.23 -2.43
N VAL A 120 -10.64 -5.16 -3.42
CA VAL A 120 -9.21 -4.91 -3.19
C VAL A 120 -8.97 -3.47 -2.77
N ARG A 121 -8.38 -3.29 -1.58
CA ARG A 121 -7.99 -2.00 -1.01
C ARG A 121 -6.52 -1.69 -1.20
N ALA A 122 -5.67 -2.70 -1.34
CA ALA A 122 -4.25 -2.52 -1.55
C ALA A 122 -3.68 -3.45 -2.63
N LEU A 123 -2.98 -2.85 -3.61
CA LEU A 123 -2.40 -3.54 -4.75
C LEU A 123 -0.88 -3.36 -4.78
N GLU A 124 -0.14 -4.44 -4.95
CA GLU A 124 1.31 -4.39 -5.22
C GLU A 124 1.62 -4.92 -6.62
N LEU A 125 2.25 -4.09 -7.44
CA LEU A 125 2.66 -4.48 -8.79
C LEU A 125 3.98 -5.26 -8.76
N PRO A 126 4.21 -6.19 -9.70
CA PRO A 126 5.42 -6.99 -9.74
C PRO A 126 6.66 -6.13 -10.02
N LYS A 127 7.77 -6.38 -9.32
CA LYS A 127 8.99 -5.54 -9.42
C LYS A 127 9.92 -5.89 -10.59
N ALA A 128 9.57 -6.91 -11.39
CA ALA A 128 10.41 -7.30 -12.51
C ALA A 128 10.40 -6.21 -13.60
N SER A 129 11.42 -6.18 -14.43
CA SER A 129 11.51 -5.24 -15.57
C SER A 129 11.28 -5.94 -16.92
N ASP A 130 10.67 -7.13 -16.89
CA ASP A 130 10.38 -7.89 -18.09
C ASP A 130 9.07 -7.42 -18.78
N ARG A 131 8.85 -7.88 -20.02
CA ARG A 131 7.68 -7.48 -20.79
C ARG A 131 6.34 -7.80 -20.10
N ARG A 132 6.28 -8.89 -19.34
CA ARG A 132 5.07 -9.38 -18.68
C ARG A 132 4.61 -8.45 -17.55
N VAL A 133 5.51 -7.64 -17.01
CA VAL A 133 5.16 -6.59 -16.05
C VAL A 133 4.29 -5.52 -16.70
N TYR A 134 4.49 -5.20 -17.98
CA TYR A 134 3.62 -4.26 -18.68
C TYR A 134 2.18 -4.78 -18.79
N ASP A 135 1.98 -6.09 -18.95
CA ASP A 135 0.64 -6.66 -18.98
C ASP A 135 -0.07 -6.48 -17.62
N ALA A 136 0.64 -6.72 -16.51
CA ALA A 136 0.10 -6.49 -15.17
C ALA A 136 -0.24 -5.02 -14.91
N ILE A 137 0.60 -4.08 -15.37
CA ILE A 137 0.33 -2.64 -15.19
C ILE A 137 -0.81 -2.19 -16.11
N ALA A 138 -0.83 -2.64 -17.36
CA ALA A 138 -1.88 -2.30 -18.31
C ALA A 138 -3.23 -2.84 -17.85
N PHE A 139 -3.26 -4.06 -17.31
CA PHE A 139 -4.42 -4.61 -16.62
C PHE A 139 -4.85 -3.74 -15.43
N ALA A 140 -3.92 -3.43 -14.52
CA ALA A 140 -4.22 -2.60 -13.36
C ALA A 140 -4.81 -1.23 -13.77
N GLY A 141 -4.24 -0.59 -14.78
CA GLY A 141 -4.71 0.70 -15.27
C GLY A 141 -6.09 0.69 -15.93
N ARG A 142 -6.48 -0.41 -16.58
CA ARG A 142 -7.75 -0.47 -17.33
C ARG A 142 -8.90 -1.13 -16.56
N ASN A 143 -8.60 -1.86 -15.50
CA ASN A 143 -9.61 -2.57 -14.74
C ASN A 143 -10.54 -1.57 -14.01
N ALA A 144 -11.78 -1.46 -14.48
CA ALA A 144 -12.78 -0.56 -13.95
C ALA A 144 -13.34 -1.02 -12.59
N SER A 145 -13.11 -2.28 -12.20
CA SER A 145 -13.63 -2.86 -10.96
C SER A 145 -12.92 -2.36 -9.70
N TRP A 146 -11.90 -1.48 -9.78
CA TRP A 146 -11.19 -0.94 -8.61
C TRP A 146 -12.03 0.07 -7.79
N ARG A 147 -13.18 -0.35 -7.27
CA ARG A 147 -14.09 0.51 -6.51
C ARG A 147 -13.48 0.96 -5.18
N TRP A 148 -12.82 0.04 -4.48
CA TRP A 148 -12.30 0.25 -3.13
C TRP A 148 -10.77 0.37 -3.06
N LEU A 149 -10.10 0.44 -4.21
CA LEU A 149 -8.63 0.53 -4.27
C LEU A 149 -8.15 1.86 -3.69
N ASP A 150 -7.45 1.78 -2.56
CA ASP A 150 -6.95 2.95 -1.84
C ASP A 150 -5.44 3.09 -1.97
N ARG A 151 -4.72 1.96 -1.93
CA ARG A 151 -3.27 1.93 -1.82
C ARG A 151 -2.64 1.15 -2.97
N VAL A 152 -1.64 1.73 -3.62
CA VAL A 152 -0.87 1.04 -4.65
C VAL A 152 0.62 1.14 -4.35
N ARG A 153 1.32 0.02 -4.50
CA ARG A 153 2.77 -0.06 -4.39
C ARG A 153 3.36 -0.48 -5.72
N VAL A 154 4.28 0.33 -6.22
CA VAL A 154 5.03 0.08 -7.45
C VAL A 154 6.52 0.08 -7.15
N GLY A 155 7.28 -0.77 -7.83
CA GLY A 155 8.71 -0.90 -7.52
C GLY A 155 9.62 -1.18 -8.72
N ALA A 156 9.11 -1.17 -9.95
CA ALA A 156 9.95 -1.26 -11.13
C ALA A 156 9.95 0.07 -11.92
N PRO A 157 11.01 0.34 -12.68
CA PRO A 157 11.04 1.38 -13.70
C PRO A 157 9.77 1.36 -14.57
N TYR A 158 9.30 2.53 -15.03
CA TYR A 158 8.16 2.69 -15.94
C TYR A 158 6.77 2.37 -15.38
N HIS A 159 6.66 1.86 -14.16
CA HIS A 159 5.36 1.60 -13.53
C HIS A 159 4.51 2.86 -13.43
N VAL A 160 5.11 3.96 -12.98
CA VAL A 160 4.41 5.25 -12.84
C VAL A 160 3.94 5.72 -14.21
N ARG A 161 4.82 5.75 -15.22
CA ARG A 161 4.46 6.09 -16.60
C ARG A 161 3.27 5.27 -17.11
N ALA A 162 3.29 3.96 -16.92
CA ALA A 162 2.23 3.08 -17.41
C ALA A 162 0.92 3.27 -16.64
N LEU A 163 0.95 3.49 -15.32
CA LEU A 163 -0.23 3.88 -14.56
C LEU A 163 -0.81 5.24 -15.00
N CYS A 164 0.03 6.19 -15.41
CA CYS A 164 -0.43 7.49 -15.90
C CYS A 164 -1.18 7.42 -17.26
N LEU A 165 -1.08 6.28 -17.97
CA LEU A 165 -1.86 6.04 -19.20
C LEU A 165 -3.31 5.66 -18.89
N ALA A 166 -3.61 5.28 -17.64
CA ALA A 166 -4.96 5.03 -17.18
C ALA A 166 -5.63 6.34 -16.77
N PRO A 167 -6.70 6.77 -17.47
CA PRO A 167 -7.45 7.95 -17.04
C PRO A 167 -8.03 7.72 -15.65
N SER A 168 -7.74 8.61 -14.71
CA SER A 168 -8.35 8.63 -13.37
C SER A 168 -8.11 7.38 -12.51
N PHE A 169 -6.90 6.83 -12.51
CA PHE A 169 -6.54 5.70 -11.65
C PHE A 169 -6.87 6.01 -10.16
N PRO A 170 -7.75 5.23 -9.49
CA PRO A 170 -8.48 5.69 -8.30
C PRO A 170 -7.69 5.59 -6.97
N VAL A 171 -6.38 5.78 -6.99
CA VAL A 171 -5.50 5.62 -5.82
C VAL A 171 -5.47 6.86 -4.92
N GLN A 172 -5.51 6.66 -3.60
CA GLN A 172 -5.27 7.75 -2.63
C GLN A 172 -3.87 7.72 -2.03
N THR A 173 -3.28 6.53 -1.86
CA THR A 173 -1.91 6.35 -1.38
C THR A 173 -1.08 5.61 -2.41
N LEU A 174 -0.05 6.26 -2.95
CA LEU A 174 0.88 5.65 -3.88
C LEU A 174 2.26 5.54 -3.25
N ARG A 175 2.78 4.32 -3.15
CA ARG A 175 4.17 4.05 -2.78
C ARG A 175 4.99 3.66 -4.00
N VAL A 176 6.03 4.42 -4.26
CA VAL A 176 6.93 4.28 -5.40
C VAL A 176 8.32 3.93 -4.86
N GLU A 177 8.74 2.68 -5.04
CA GLU A 177 10.04 2.27 -4.54
C GLU A 177 11.19 2.79 -5.39
N PHE A 178 10.93 3.00 -6.68
CA PHE A 178 11.87 3.49 -7.67
C PHE A 178 11.12 4.35 -8.68
N CYS A 179 11.65 5.55 -8.96
CA CYS A 179 11.11 6.44 -9.99
C CYS A 179 12.24 7.17 -10.72
N TRP A 180 12.03 7.43 -12.00
CA TRP A 180 12.87 8.33 -12.77
C TRP A 180 12.45 9.80 -12.58
N PRO A 181 13.34 10.75 -12.92
CA PRO A 181 13.00 12.17 -13.07
C PRO A 181 11.64 12.47 -13.70
N GLU A 182 11.35 11.85 -14.83
CA GLU A 182 10.14 12.11 -15.61
C GLU A 182 8.91 11.48 -14.96
N ASP A 183 9.08 10.45 -14.13
CA ASP A 183 7.99 9.87 -13.34
C ASP A 183 7.57 10.85 -12.23
N VAL A 184 8.52 11.60 -11.64
CA VAL A 184 8.23 12.63 -10.64
C VAL A 184 7.37 13.75 -11.22
N GLU A 185 7.69 14.24 -12.41
CA GLU A 185 6.87 15.25 -13.09
C GLU A 185 5.44 14.77 -13.36
N ARG A 186 5.26 13.48 -13.65
CA ARG A 186 3.93 12.87 -13.82
C ARG A 186 3.19 12.75 -12.49
N LEU A 187 3.87 12.37 -11.41
CA LEU A 187 3.28 12.31 -10.07
C LEU A 187 2.81 13.68 -9.58
N ALA A 188 3.50 14.75 -9.98
CA ALA A 188 3.12 16.12 -9.67
C ALA A 188 1.79 16.56 -10.32
N ARG A 189 1.42 15.96 -11.46
CA ARG A 189 0.23 16.31 -12.25
C ARG A 189 -1.06 15.72 -11.65
N PRO A 190 -2.00 16.54 -11.17
CA PRO A 190 -3.25 16.06 -10.58
C PRO A 190 -4.08 15.18 -11.52
N GLU A 191 -4.05 15.45 -12.82
CA GLU A 191 -4.83 14.75 -13.84
C GLU A 191 -4.50 13.24 -13.96
N HIS A 192 -3.28 12.82 -13.63
CA HIS A 192 -2.91 11.40 -13.68
C HIS A 192 -3.42 10.61 -12.47
N PHE A 193 -3.55 11.27 -11.32
CA PHE A 193 -3.94 10.62 -10.07
C PHE A 193 -4.87 11.54 -9.25
N PRO A 194 -6.10 11.84 -9.70
CA PRO A 194 -6.91 12.92 -9.13
C PRO A 194 -7.26 12.73 -7.65
N ARG A 195 -7.23 11.49 -7.14
CA ARG A 195 -7.52 11.15 -5.75
C ARG A 195 -6.28 11.02 -4.85
N LEU A 196 -5.07 11.18 -5.39
CA LEU A 196 -3.84 10.97 -4.65
C LEU A 196 -3.68 12.02 -3.55
N ARG A 197 -3.68 11.53 -2.31
CA ARG A 197 -3.52 12.30 -1.07
C ARG A 197 -2.16 12.02 -0.40
N ARG A 198 -1.62 10.81 -0.56
CA ARG A 198 -0.39 10.37 0.09
C ARG A 198 0.57 9.79 -0.94
N LEU A 199 1.78 10.34 -0.99
CA LEU A 199 2.83 9.86 -1.88
C LEU A 199 4.04 9.45 -1.05
N GLU A 200 4.48 8.20 -1.19
CA GLU A 200 5.67 7.67 -0.54
C GLU A 200 6.72 7.31 -1.60
N LEU A 201 7.92 7.87 -1.51
CA LEU A 201 9.01 7.64 -2.46
C LEU A 201 10.20 7.00 -1.73
N ASP A 202 10.60 5.75 -2.04
CA ASP A 202 11.67 5.08 -1.28
C ASP A 202 13.09 5.32 -1.81
N VAL A 203 13.26 5.29 -3.13
CA VAL A 203 14.53 5.53 -3.80
C VAL A 203 14.27 6.45 -4.96
N VAL A 204 14.49 7.74 -4.72
CA VAL A 204 14.56 8.72 -5.79
C VAL A 204 16.04 9.03 -5.99
N PRO A 205 16.63 8.77 -7.18
CA PRO A 205 17.96 9.26 -7.51
C PRO A 205 17.89 10.80 -7.71
N ILE A 206 17.61 11.53 -6.62
CA ILE A 206 17.65 12.99 -6.55
C ILE A 206 19.12 13.38 -6.47
N ASN A 207 19.79 13.35 -7.61
CA ASN A 207 21.17 13.78 -7.71
C ASN A 207 21.21 15.22 -8.22
N GLY A 208 21.76 16.14 -7.41
CA GLY A 208 22.03 17.52 -7.78
C GLY A 208 20.79 18.40 -8.02
N GLU A 209 20.94 19.38 -8.90
CA GLU A 209 19.90 20.40 -9.20
C GLU A 209 18.62 19.80 -9.79
N HIS A 210 18.74 18.74 -10.59
CA HIS A 210 17.61 18.10 -11.26
C HIS A 210 16.62 17.51 -10.25
N GLY A 211 17.11 16.88 -9.18
CA GLY A 211 16.25 16.32 -8.15
C GLY A 211 15.51 17.39 -7.34
N THR A 212 16.10 18.59 -7.21
CA THR A 212 15.50 19.73 -6.50
C THR A 212 14.28 20.26 -7.27
N ALA A 213 14.40 20.45 -8.59
CA ALA A 213 13.30 20.88 -9.45
C ALA A 213 12.15 19.85 -9.49
N GLN A 214 12.49 18.56 -9.48
CA GLN A 214 11.51 17.46 -9.45
C GLN A 214 10.67 17.49 -8.16
N VAL A 215 11.31 17.58 -7.01
CA VAL A 215 10.60 17.66 -5.72
C VAL A 215 9.73 18.91 -5.68
N ALA A 216 10.23 20.05 -6.16
CA ALA A 216 9.45 21.28 -6.24
C ALA A 216 8.12 21.09 -6.98
N SER A 217 8.12 20.31 -8.08
CA SER A 217 6.91 20.02 -8.84
C SER A 217 5.88 19.24 -8.00
N ILE A 218 6.31 18.22 -7.24
CA ILE A 218 5.42 17.48 -6.33
C ILE A 218 4.94 18.37 -5.20
N MET A 219 5.78 19.25 -4.66
CA MET A 219 5.41 20.11 -3.54
C MET A 219 4.27 21.08 -3.88
N ARG A 220 4.04 21.39 -5.16
CA ARG A 220 2.89 22.21 -5.62
C ARG A 220 1.57 21.44 -5.62
N ARG A 221 1.60 20.12 -5.47
CA ARG A 221 0.42 19.27 -5.43
C ARG A 221 -0.21 19.29 -4.04
N PRO A 222 -1.55 19.39 -3.91
CA PRO A 222 -2.22 19.32 -2.61
C PRO A 222 -2.22 17.88 -2.08
N LEU A 223 -1.16 17.51 -1.36
CA LEU A 223 -1.03 16.21 -0.70
C LEU A 223 -1.22 16.35 0.81
N GLU A 224 -1.90 15.39 1.44
CA GLU A 224 -1.90 15.24 2.90
C GLU A 224 -0.51 14.86 3.41
N LEU A 225 0.18 13.98 2.68
CA LEU A 225 1.51 13.49 3.04
C LEU A 225 2.39 13.30 1.79
N LEU A 226 3.58 13.91 1.82
CA LEU A 226 4.71 13.50 0.99
C LEU A 226 5.76 12.87 1.90
N GLN A 227 6.02 11.58 1.71
CA GLN A 227 7.08 10.86 2.41
C GLN A 227 8.20 10.51 1.45
N ILE A 228 9.45 10.80 1.81
CA ILE A 228 10.63 10.45 1.00
C ILE A 228 11.60 9.68 1.89
N SER A 229 11.90 8.45 1.51
CA SER A 229 12.89 7.59 2.17
C SER A 229 14.24 7.67 1.47
N GLY A 230 15.30 7.27 2.18
CA GLY A 230 16.61 7.06 1.56
C GLY A 230 17.25 8.33 0.99
N VAL A 231 16.82 9.50 1.43
CA VAL A 231 17.20 10.77 0.81
C VAL A 231 18.70 11.00 0.93
N GLN A 232 19.42 10.90 -0.19
CA GLN A 232 20.77 11.41 -0.31
C GLN A 232 20.67 12.90 -0.63
N LEU A 233 20.37 13.70 0.40
CA LEU A 233 20.28 15.15 0.28
C LEU A 233 21.69 15.71 -0.01
N THR A 234 22.00 15.81 -1.30
CA THR A 234 23.21 16.44 -1.81
C THR A 234 23.00 17.92 -2.11
N ALA A 235 21.74 18.37 -2.27
CA ALA A 235 21.40 19.76 -2.55
C ALA A 235 21.03 20.53 -1.25
N PRO A 236 21.68 21.67 -0.96
CA PRO A 236 21.51 22.42 0.29
C PRO A 236 20.25 23.33 0.39
N ILE A 237 19.27 23.20 -0.51
CA ILE A 237 18.17 24.18 -0.61
C ILE A 237 16.83 23.49 -0.88
N TRP A 238 16.16 23.04 0.18
CA TRP A 238 14.77 22.56 0.10
C TRP A 238 13.79 23.58 0.68
N ILE A 239 14.20 24.42 1.63
CA ILE A 239 13.31 25.36 2.34
C ILE A 239 12.43 26.18 1.39
N PRO A 240 12.95 26.89 0.37
CA PRO A 240 12.11 27.73 -0.50
C PRO A 240 11.12 26.92 -1.36
N LEU A 241 11.35 25.62 -1.52
CA LEU A 241 10.43 24.72 -2.22
C LEU A 241 9.34 24.20 -1.30
N VAL A 242 9.66 24.11 -0.01
CA VAL A 242 8.77 23.61 1.02
C VAL A 242 7.86 24.73 1.49
N GLU A 243 8.41 25.90 1.78
CA GLU A 243 7.69 27.14 2.04
C GLU A 243 6.88 27.54 0.79
N GLY A 244 5.55 27.50 0.89
CA GLY A 244 4.64 27.76 -0.25
C GLY A 244 4.23 26.51 -1.04
N GLY A 245 4.68 25.33 -0.65
CA GLY A 245 4.13 24.06 -1.14
C GLY A 245 2.69 23.84 -0.67
N ALA A 246 1.90 23.11 -1.46
CA ALA A 246 0.54 22.69 -1.13
C ALA A 246 0.49 21.39 -0.31
N VAL A 247 1.65 20.82 0.03
CA VAL A 247 1.76 19.61 0.86
C VAL A 247 1.51 19.95 2.33
N GLN A 248 0.59 19.22 2.97
CA GLN A 248 0.25 19.40 4.38
C GLN A 248 1.35 18.89 5.32
N THR A 249 1.89 17.70 5.05
CA THR A 249 2.98 17.11 5.81
C THR A 249 4.08 16.61 4.87
N LEU A 250 5.30 17.13 5.05
CA LEU A 250 6.50 16.58 4.44
C LEU A 250 7.21 15.71 5.49
N ARG A 251 7.54 14.46 5.13
CA ARG A 251 8.25 13.51 5.98
C ARG A 251 9.47 12.95 5.27
N LEU A 252 10.65 13.18 5.83
CA LEU A 252 11.90 12.61 5.36
C LEU A 252 12.32 11.46 6.28
N LEU A 253 12.47 10.25 5.73
CA LEU A 253 12.93 9.08 6.49
C LEU A 253 14.43 8.89 6.33
N TYR A 254 15.17 8.94 7.43
CA TYR A 254 16.63 8.83 7.43
C TYR A 254 17.15 8.13 8.69
N GLU A 255 17.93 7.06 8.49
CA GLU A 255 18.62 6.30 9.56
C GLU A 255 17.76 6.03 10.81
N GLY A 256 16.49 5.65 10.63
CA GLY A 256 15.59 5.36 11.74
C GLY A 256 15.02 6.60 12.46
N PHE A 257 15.02 7.76 11.82
CA PHE A 257 14.27 8.96 12.17
C PHE A 257 13.27 9.32 11.06
N ALA A 258 12.18 9.95 11.47
CA ALA A 258 11.34 10.77 10.61
C ALA A 258 11.62 12.25 10.95
N ILE A 259 11.96 13.02 9.92
CA ILE A 259 12.08 14.48 9.98
C ILE A 259 10.83 15.03 9.31
N GLU A 260 9.98 15.69 10.08
CA GLU A 260 8.65 16.11 9.66
C GLU A 260 8.52 17.63 9.71
N THR A 261 7.79 18.22 8.76
CA THR A 261 7.35 19.62 8.81
C THR A 261 5.97 19.73 8.17
N SER A 262 5.25 20.79 8.51
CA SER A 262 3.92 21.09 7.99
C SER A 262 3.91 22.43 7.25
N PRO A 263 4.32 22.45 5.96
CA PRO A 263 4.58 23.70 5.25
C PRO A 263 3.35 24.58 5.08
N SER A 264 2.19 23.97 4.88
CA SER A 264 0.91 24.67 4.70
C SER A 264 0.37 25.37 5.95
N ALA A 265 0.89 25.09 7.14
CA ALA A 265 0.32 25.56 8.40
C ALA A 265 0.79 26.96 8.82
N GLY A 266 1.69 27.60 8.06
CA GLY A 266 2.28 28.91 8.40
C GLY A 266 3.27 28.91 9.57
N ASP A 267 3.26 27.87 10.41
CA ASP A 267 4.25 27.62 11.47
C ASP A 267 5.25 26.56 10.99
N PHE A 268 6.25 27.00 10.23
CA PHE A 268 7.28 26.12 9.69
C PHE A 268 8.24 25.66 10.81
N ARG A 269 7.95 24.51 11.40
CA ARG A 269 8.81 23.87 12.41
C ARG A 269 9.15 22.43 12.06
N TRP A 270 10.41 22.10 12.23
CA TRP A 270 10.90 20.73 12.06
C TRP A 270 10.68 19.91 13.33
N ARG A 271 10.02 18.77 13.18
CA ARG A 271 9.86 17.74 14.20
C ARG A 271 10.76 16.56 13.90
N LEU A 272 11.55 16.14 14.87
CA LEU A 272 12.35 14.93 14.80
C LEU A 272 11.72 13.84 15.64
N ARG A 273 11.21 12.80 14.96
CA ARG A 273 10.62 11.63 15.60
C ARG A 273 11.51 10.41 15.40
N ARG A 274 11.90 9.77 16.51
CA ARG A 274 12.71 8.54 16.47
C ARG A 274 11.83 7.35 16.09
N LEU A 275 12.16 6.68 14.98
CA LEU A 275 11.45 5.48 14.51
C LEU A 275 12.11 4.18 14.97
N SER A 276 13.42 4.20 15.26
CA SER A 276 14.13 3.01 15.72
C SER A 276 15.10 3.29 16.88
N PRO A 277 15.33 2.29 17.77
CA PRO A 277 16.37 2.38 18.80
C PRO A 277 17.78 2.56 18.23
N ARG A 278 18.03 2.17 16.98
CA ARG A 278 19.34 2.32 16.33
C ARG A 278 19.56 3.71 15.71
N GLY A 279 18.52 4.55 15.69
CA GLY A 279 18.63 5.88 15.09
C GLY A 279 19.68 6.73 15.80
N ARG A 280 20.61 7.30 15.03
CA ARG A 280 21.63 8.22 15.51
C ARG A 280 21.10 9.66 15.47
N LYS A 281 20.79 10.24 16.63
CA LYS A 281 20.31 11.62 16.77
C LYS A 281 21.21 12.63 16.04
N GLY A 282 22.53 12.42 16.10
CA GLY A 282 23.52 13.24 15.41
C GLY A 282 23.39 13.20 13.88
N ALA A 283 23.07 12.04 13.30
CA ALA A 283 22.91 11.88 11.86
C ALA A 283 21.64 12.59 11.35
N ALA A 284 20.52 12.46 12.07
CA ALA A 284 19.29 13.20 11.76
C ALA A 284 19.48 14.72 11.86
N ARG A 285 20.20 15.21 12.88
CA ARG A 285 20.57 16.64 13.00
C ARG A 285 21.50 17.11 11.88
N ALA A 286 22.46 16.27 11.49
CA ALA A 286 23.37 16.59 10.38
C ALA A 286 22.61 16.67 9.05
N LEU A 287 21.64 15.77 8.83
CA LEU A 287 20.76 15.85 7.67
C LEU A 287 19.93 17.13 7.71
N LEU A 288 19.30 17.43 8.85
CA LEU A 288 18.49 18.63 9.01
C LEU A 288 19.30 19.91 8.73
N ARG A 289 20.56 19.99 9.18
CA ARG A 289 21.46 21.11 8.85
C ARG A 289 21.75 21.28 7.36
N ARG A 290 21.63 20.21 6.56
CA ARG A 290 21.80 20.26 5.10
C ARG A 290 20.52 20.70 4.40
N VAL A 291 19.37 20.22 4.89
CA VAL A 291 18.04 20.62 4.39
C VAL A 291 17.76 22.08 4.71
N ASP A 292 18.18 22.48 5.91
CA ASP A 292 17.90 23.75 6.52
C ASP A 292 19.10 24.23 7.37
N PRO A 293 20.05 24.95 6.74
CA PRO A 293 21.22 25.45 7.45
C PRO A 293 20.93 26.62 8.40
N TYR A 294 19.76 27.27 8.29
CA TYR A 294 19.45 28.52 9.00
C TYR A 294 18.53 28.31 10.22
N PHE A 295 17.71 27.25 10.27
CA PHE A 295 16.63 27.09 11.25
C PHE A 295 16.81 25.99 12.31
N VAL A 296 18.05 25.57 12.56
CA VAL A 296 18.38 24.52 13.57
C VAL A 296 17.92 24.85 15.01
N ARG A 297 17.43 26.07 15.26
CA ARG A 297 17.02 26.53 16.60
C ARG A 297 15.64 26.03 17.03
N ASP A 298 14.71 25.79 16.11
CA ASP A 298 13.31 25.42 16.40
C ASP A 298 13.00 23.96 16.05
N VAL A 299 13.77 23.04 16.63
CA VAL A 299 13.63 21.60 16.38
C VAL A 299 12.98 20.92 17.58
N GLU A 300 11.73 20.50 17.41
CA GLU A 300 11.01 19.73 18.42
C GLU A 300 11.44 18.25 18.35
N PHE A 301 11.95 17.72 19.46
CA PHE A 301 12.22 16.28 19.58
C PHE A 301 11.01 15.57 20.18
N VAL A 302 10.36 14.76 19.37
CA VAL A 302 9.24 13.94 19.82
C VAL A 302 9.76 12.55 20.13
N GLU A 303 10.01 12.28 21.42
CA GLU A 303 10.24 10.92 21.89
C GLU A 303 8.90 10.18 21.93
N THR A 304 8.54 9.54 20.83
CA THR A 304 7.58 8.45 20.91
C THR A 304 8.23 7.34 21.72
N SER A 305 7.69 7.07 22.92
CA SER A 305 7.99 5.85 23.64
C SER A 305 7.74 4.69 22.69
N VAL A 306 8.82 4.14 22.12
CA VAL A 306 8.73 2.95 21.28
C VAL A 306 8.31 1.85 22.23
N ARG A 307 6.99 1.66 22.40
CA ARG A 307 6.48 0.45 23.04
C ARG A 307 7.15 -0.68 22.28
N LYS A 308 7.99 -1.45 22.97
CA LYS A 308 8.50 -2.71 22.46
C LYS A 308 7.25 -3.55 22.18
N GLU A 309 6.68 -3.42 20.99
CA GLU A 309 5.91 -4.50 20.41
C GLU A 309 6.91 -5.63 20.30
N SER A 310 6.85 -6.51 21.31
CA SER A 310 7.65 -7.70 21.41
C SER A 310 7.32 -8.54 20.19
N SER A 311 8.07 -8.32 19.11
CA SER A 311 8.14 -9.20 17.98
C SER A 311 8.78 -10.50 18.48
N HIS A 312 7.94 -11.36 19.05
CA HIS A 312 8.23 -12.77 19.27
C HIS A 312 8.35 -13.45 17.90
N HIS A 313 9.36 -13.07 17.12
CA HIS A 313 9.96 -13.94 16.11
C HIS A 313 10.79 -14.97 16.86
N GLY A 314 10.09 -15.97 17.40
CA GLY A 314 10.70 -17.16 17.96
C GLY A 314 11.50 -17.87 16.88
N LYS A 315 12.81 -17.61 16.83
CA LYS A 315 13.79 -18.47 16.16
C LYS A 315 13.83 -19.80 16.92
N ARG A 316 12.88 -20.71 16.63
CA ARG A 316 13.05 -22.12 16.98
C ARG A 316 14.12 -22.68 16.04
N ARG A 317 15.32 -22.92 16.59
CA ARG A 317 16.31 -23.78 15.93
C ARG A 317 15.70 -25.18 15.83
N PRO A 318 15.79 -25.88 14.68
CA PRO A 318 15.52 -27.31 14.65
C PRO A 318 16.64 -28.00 15.43
N HIS A 319 16.28 -28.69 16.51
CA HIS A 319 17.13 -29.73 17.06
C HIS A 319 17.05 -30.92 16.10
N GLY A 320 18.20 -31.35 15.59
CA GLY A 320 18.32 -32.54 14.78
C GLY A 320 17.93 -33.78 15.58
N LEU A 321 17.24 -34.68 14.90
CA LEU A 321 17.28 -36.12 15.14
C LEU A 321 18.21 -36.71 14.09
#